data_AF-A0A2S1SXZ7-F1
#
_entry.id   AF-A0A2S1SXZ7-F1
#
_cell.length_a   1.000
_cell.length_b   1.000
_cell.length_c   1.000
_cell.angle_alpha   90.00
_cell.angle_beta   90.00
_cell.angle_gamma   90.00
#
_symmetry.space_group_name_H-M   'P 1'
#
loop_
_entity.id
_entity.type
_entity.pdbx_description
1 polymer ?
#
loop_
_entity_poly.entity_id
_entity_poly.type
_entity_poly.pdbx_seq_one_letter_code
_entity_poly.pdbx_strand_id
1 'polypeptide(L)'
;MSDALVAAQAALAAEHAAVYGYGVVGGRAGEARRPDALAAYAAHRARRDALERAVRDLGGRPAAAQPAYTVPFAVPDPAAAARLAAVLEDRVAAVYSDLVRAARGPLRQDAAAALREAAVRAARWRGTGVAFPGLAERAATQ
;
A
#
# COMPACT_ATOMS: atom_id res chain seq x y z
N MET A 1 16.56 15.69 -14.09
CA MET A 1 15.29 15.33 -13.40
C MET A 1 15.59 15.35 -11.91
N SER A 2 14.80 16.04 -11.08
CA SER A 2 15.09 16.10 -9.64
C SER A 2 14.88 14.74 -8.97
N ASP A 3 15.64 14.43 -7.93
CA ASP A 3 15.50 13.18 -7.17
C ASP A 3 14.07 13.02 -6.62
N ALA A 4 13.45 14.12 -6.19
CA ALA A 4 12.06 14.15 -5.75
C ALA A 4 11.09 13.76 -6.86
N LEU A 5 11.32 14.21 -8.11
CA LEU A 5 10.48 13.84 -9.25
C LEU A 5 10.66 12.36 -9.62
N VAL A 6 11.90 11.84 -9.59
CA VAL A 6 12.18 10.40 -9.79
C VAL A 6 11.42 9.56 -8.75
N ALA A 7 11.54 9.91 -7.48
CA ALA A 7 10.89 9.19 -6.39
C ALA A 7 9.36 9.31 -6.44
N ALA A 8 8.81 10.48 -6.81
CA ALA A 8 7.37 10.67 -6.96
C ALA A 8 6.79 9.83 -8.11
N GLN A 9 7.52 9.69 -9.22
CA GLN A 9 7.12 8.79 -10.32
C GLN A 9 7.19 7.32 -9.92
N ALA A 10 8.21 6.91 -9.16
CA ALA A 10 8.31 5.56 -8.63
C ALA A 10 7.13 5.24 -7.68
N ALA A 11 6.80 6.18 -6.79
CA ALA A 11 5.63 6.06 -5.92
C ALA A 11 4.32 5.99 -6.74
N LEU A 12 4.17 6.81 -7.79
CA LEU A 12 2.98 6.79 -8.65
C LEU A 12 2.83 5.45 -9.37
N ALA A 13 3.92 4.89 -9.87
CA ALA A 13 3.92 3.57 -10.50
C ALA A 13 3.53 2.46 -9.51
N ALA A 14 4.01 2.53 -8.27
CA ALA A 14 3.62 1.59 -7.22
C ALA A 14 2.14 1.73 -6.84
N GLU A 15 1.61 2.96 -6.76
CA GLU A 15 0.20 3.20 -6.50
C GLU A 15 -0.69 2.66 -7.62
N HIS A 16 -0.30 2.77 -8.89
CA HIS A 16 -1.00 2.10 -9.97
C HIS A 16 -1.04 0.59 -9.82
N ALA A 17 0.10 -0.02 -9.48
CA ALA A 17 0.18 -1.46 -9.25
C ALA A 17 -0.66 -1.88 -8.03
N ALA A 18 -0.70 -1.06 -6.96
CA ALA A 18 -1.50 -1.31 -5.77
C ALA A 18 -3.01 -1.23 -6.06
N VAL A 19 -3.47 -0.23 -6.81
CA VAL A 19 -4.87 -0.11 -7.26
C VAL A 19 -5.29 -1.34 -8.05
N TYR A 20 -4.47 -1.79 -9.01
CA TYR A 20 -4.73 -3.02 -9.75
C TYR A 20 -4.75 -4.26 -8.84
N GLY A 21 -3.73 -4.41 -8.00
CA GLY A 21 -3.57 -5.54 -7.09
C GLY A 21 -4.72 -5.65 -6.08
N TYR A 22 -5.23 -4.53 -5.57
CA TYR A 22 -6.38 -4.53 -4.67
C TYR A 22 -7.70 -4.92 -5.34
N GLY A 23 -7.81 -4.77 -6.66
CA GLY A 23 -8.89 -5.40 -7.42
C GLY A 23 -8.87 -6.93 -7.32
N VAL A 24 -7.67 -7.52 -7.43
CA VAL A 24 -7.46 -8.98 -7.27
C VAL A 24 -7.72 -9.41 -5.82
N VAL A 25 -7.19 -8.66 -4.85
CA VAL A 25 -7.41 -8.92 -3.42
C VAL A 25 -8.90 -8.88 -3.09
N GLY A 26 -9.63 -7.84 -3.52
CA GLY A 26 -11.06 -7.69 -3.24
C GLY A 26 -11.92 -8.83 -3.81
N GLY A 27 -11.52 -9.41 -4.94
CA GLY A 27 -12.18 -10.57 -5.54
C GLY A 27 -11.94 -11.89 -4.80
N ARG A 28 -10.91 -11.98 -3.94
CA ARG A 28 -10.46 -13.24 -3.31
C ARG A 28 -10.42 -13.19 -1.78
N ALA A 29 -10.50 -12.02 -1.14
CA ALA A 29 -10.33 -11.82 0.30
C ALA A 29 -11.41 -12.44 1.20
N GLY A 30 -12.51 -12.96 0.64
CA GLY A 30 -13.67 -13.42 1.41
C GLY A 30 -14.49 -12.26 1.98
N GLU A 31 -15.71 -12.55 2.45
CA GLU A 31 -16.67 -11.50 2.83
C GLU A 31 -16.22 -10.66 4.03
N ALA A 32 -15.67 -11.30 5.06
CA ALA A 32 -15.23 -10.61 6.28
C ALA A 32 -14.13 -9.56 6.05
N ARG A 33 -13.29 -9.76 5.03
CA ARG A 33 -12.14 -8.86 4.70
C ARG A 33 -12.39 -8.00 3.48
N ARG A 34 -13.54 -8.15 2.80
CA ARG A 34 -13.92 -7.33 1.66
C ARG A 34 -14.02 -5.83 2.01
N PRO A 35 -14.56 -5.41 3.18
CA PRO A 35 -14.53 -4.00 3.56
C PRO A 35 -13.12 -3.42 3.68
N ASP A 36 -12.18 -4.19 4.26
CA ASP A 36 -10.77 -3.79 4.38
C ASP A 36 -10.12 -3.61 3.01
N ALA A 37 -10.38 -4.53 2.08
CA ALA A 37 -9.88 -4.44 0.70
C ALA A 37 -10.45 -3.22 -0.06
N LEU A 38 -11.74 -2.93 0.11
CA LEU A 38 -12.38 -1.76 -0.52
C LEU A 38 -11.84 -0.44 0.05
N ALA A 39 -11.65 -0.36 1.37
CA ALA A 39 -11.07 0.81 2.02
C ALA A 39 -9.63 1.07 1.55
N ALA A 40 -8.82 0.03 1.45
CA ALA A 40 -7.45 0.14 0.93
C ALA A 40 -7.43 0.55 -0.55
N TYR A 41 -8.29 -0.05 -1.39
CA TYR A 41 -8.43 0.33 -2.80
C TYR A 41 -8.77 1.83 -2.95
N ALA A 42 -9.72 2.34 -2.17
CA ALA A 42 -10.09 3.75 -2.18
C ALA A 42 -8.93 4.65 -1.74
N ALA A 43 -8.20 4.26 -0.70
CA ALA A 43 -7.03 5.00 -0.21
C ALA A 43 -5.91 5.07 -1.27
N HIS A 44 -5.59 3.97 -1.94
CA HIS A 44 -4.59 3.95 -3.02
C HIS A 44 -5.00 4.81 -4.21
N ARG A 45 -6.30 4.82 -4.58
CA ARG A 45 -6.78 5.74 -5.63
C ARG A 45 -6.61 7.20 -5.25
N ALA A 46 -6.95 7.58 -4.02
CA ALA A 46 -6.75 8.94 -3.54
C ALA A 46 -5.25 9.33 -3.53
N ARG A 47 -4.36 8.41 -3.15
CA ARG A 47 -2.92 8.61 -3.14
C ARG A 47 -2.33 8.74 -4.54
N ARG A 48 -2.76 7.89 -5.48
CA ARG A 48 -2.41 8.02 -6.90
C ARG A 48 -2.75 9.42 -7.42
N ASP A 49 -4.00 9.87 -7.22
CA ASP A 49 -4.45 11.16 -7.72
C ASP A 49 -3.67 12.32 -7.09
N ALA A 50 -3.26 12.20 -5.82
CA ALA A 50 -2.37 13.15 -5.16
C ALA A 50 -0.95 13.14 -5.74
N LEU A 51 -0.38 11.97 -6.02
CA LEU A 51 0.95 11.86 -6.64
C LEU A 51 0.96 12.38 -8.07
N GLU A 52 -0.11 12.21 -8.85
CA GLU A 52 -0.18 12.82 -10.17
C GLU A 52 -0.12 14.35 -10.09
N ARG A 53 -0.74 14.97 -9.08
CA ARG A 53 -0.59 16.42 -8.84
C ARG A 53 0.83 16.77 -8.43
N ALA A 54 1.41 16.05 -7.47
CA ALA A 54 2.77 16.27 -7.02
C ALA A 54 3.80 16.16 -8.16
N VAL A 55 3.65 15.20 -9.07
CA VAL A 55 4.51 15.06 -10.25
C VAL A 55 4.40 16.28 -11.17
N ARG A 56 3.19 16.81 -11.40
CA ARG A 56 2.97 18.03 -12.19
C ARG A 56 3.61 19.24 -11.50
N ASP A 57 3.44 19.37 -10.19
CA ASP A 57 4.01 20.47 -9.39
C ASP A 57 5.54 20.45 -9.39
N LEU A 58 6.14 19.26 -9.50
CA LEU A 58 7.59 19.05 -9.68
C LEU A 58 8.06 19.27 -11.13
N GLY A 59 7.18 19.72 -12.04
CA GLY A 59 7.47 19.99 -13.45
C GLY A 59 7.48 18.74 -14.35
N GLY A 60 7.02 17.60 -13.85
CA GLY A 60 6.95 16.34 -14.58
C GLY A 60 5.60 16.09 -15.26
N ARG A 61 5.55 15.09 -16.14
CA ARG A 61 4.30 14.52 -16.67
C ARG A 61 4.03 13.20 -15.95
N PRO A 62 2.89 13.04 -15.25
CA PRO A 62 2.56 11.79 -14.56
C PRO A 62 2.60 10.59 -15.51
N ALA A 63 3.32 9.54 -15.14
CA ALA A 63 3.29 8.29 -15.89
C ALA A 63 1.87 7.72 -15.89
N ALA A 64 1.36 7.26 -17.04
CA ALA A 64 0.06 6.61 -17.11
C ALA A 64 0.11 5.21 -16.46
N ALA A 65 -1.04 4.71 -16.03
CA ALA A 65 -1.15 3.33 -15.60
C ALA A 65 -0.87 2.37 -16.79
N GLN A 66 -0.09 1.32 -16.52
CA GLN A 66 0.08 0.23 -17.47
C GLN A 66 -1.24 -0.53 -17.68
N PRO A 67 -1.44 -1.15 -18.86
CA PRO A 67 -2.66 -1.91 -19.14
C PRO A 67 -2.81 -3.15 -18.26
N ALA A 68 -1.69 -3.70 -17.76
CA ALA A 68 -1.65 -4.85 -16.87
C ALA A 68 -0.44 -4.79 -15.94
N TYR A 69 -0.56 -5.46 -14.79
CA TYR A 69 0.51 -5.62 -13.80
C TYR A 69 0.71 -7.09 -13.45
N THR A 70 1.94 -7.47 -13.16
CA THR A 70 2.27 -8.83 -12.74
C THR A 70 1.93 -9.02 -11.27
N VAL A 71 1.12 -10.04 -10.97
CA VAL A 71 0.89 -10.50 -9.60
C VAL A 71 2.01 -11.47 -9.23
N PRO A 72 2.69 -11.30 -8.08
CA PRO A 72 3.92 -12.03 -7.76
C PRO A 72 3.74 -13.54 -7.55
N PHE A 73 2.50 -14.00 -7.34
CA PHE A 73 2.14 -15.40 -7.16
C PHE A 73 0.64 -15.60 -7.43
N ALA A 74 0.21 -16.85 -7.62
CA ALA A 74 -1.20 -17.18 -7.77
C ALA A 74 -1.99 -16.90 -6.48
N VAL A 75 -3.24 -16.40 -6.63
CA VAL A 75 -4.11 -16.00 -5.52
C VAL A 75 -5.39 -16.85 -5.49
N PRO A 76 -5.32 -18.16 -5.23
CA PRO A 76 -6.48 -19.04 -5.36
C PRO A 76 -7.50 -18.87 -4.23
N ASP A 77 -7.08 -18.38 -3.06
CA ASP A 77 -7.87 -18.39 -1.83
C ASP A 77 -7.72 -17.09 -1.01
N PRO A 78 -8.55 -16.89 0.03
CA PRO A 78 -8.47 -15.71 0.90
C PRO A 78 -7.12 -15.53 1.63
N ALA A 79 -6.43 -16.61 1.99
CA ALA A 79 -5.13 -16.52 2.65
C ALA A 79 -4.06 -15.98 1.68
N ALA A 80 -4.09 -16.43 0.42
CA ALA A 80 -3.25 -15.91 -0.64
C ALA A 80 -3.57 -14.44 -0.94
N ALA A 81 -4.85 -14.04 -0.88
CA ALA A 81 -5.26 -12.65 -1.05
C ALA A 81 -4.69 -11.75 0.06
N ALA A 82 -4.72 -12.20 1.32
CA ALA A 82 -4.13 -11.49 2.43
C ALA A 82 -2.60 -11.37 2.30
N ARG A 83 -1.92 -12.44 1.86
CA ARG A 83 -0.47 -12.39 1.56
C ARG A 83 -0.17 -11.41 0.43
N LEU A 84 -0.98 -11.38 -0.64
CA LEU A 84 -0.80 -10.44 -1.74
C LEU A 84 -0.94 -9.01 -1.23
N ALA A 85 -1.99 -8.72 -0.46
CA ALA A 85 -2.22 -7.39 0.10
C ALA A 85 -1.04 -6.94 0.96
N ALA A 86 -0.51 -7.80 1.83
CA ALA A 86 0.68 -7.48 2.62
C ALA A 86 1.91 -7.15 1.74
N VAL A 87 2.15 -7.92 0.67
CA VAL A 87 3.26 -7.66 -0.27
C VAL A 87 3.08 -6.34 -1.02
N LEU A 88 1.85 -6.00 -1.43
CA LEU A 88 1.57 -4.73 -2.08
C LEU A 88 1.88 -3.56 -1.15
N GLU A 89 1.39 -3.63 0.08
CA GLU A 89 1.60 -2.58 1.08
C GLU A 89 3.07 -2.42 1.48
N ASP A 90 3.84 -3.50 1.61
CA ASP A 90 5.28 -3.42 1.87
C ASP A 90 6.04 -2.74 0.71
N ARG A 91 5.68 -3.06 -0.53
CA ARG A 91 6.27 -2.43 -1.72
C ARG A 91 5.94 -0.94 -1.79
N VAL A 92 4.69 -0.58 -1.49
CA VAL A 92 4.25 0.82 -1.41
C VAL A 92 5.01 1.55 -0.30
N ALA A 93 5.14 0.94 0.89
CA ALA A 93 5.93 1.50 1.98
C ALA A 93 7.39 1.73 1.56
N ALA A 94 8.04 0.75 0.92
CA ALA A 94 9.41 0.88 0.46
C ALA A 94 9.61 2.10 -0.46
N VAL A 95 8.78 2.28 -1.50
CA VAL A 95 8.91 3.42 -2.43
C VAL A 95 8.57 4.76 -1.77
N TYR A 96 7.64 4.80 -0.83
CA TYR A 96 7.39 6.03 -0.07
C TYR A 96 8.56 6.40 0.84
N SER A 97 9.33 5.43 1.34
CA SER A 97 10.55 5.72 2.10
C SER A 97 11.60 6.44 1.25
N ASP A 98 11.72 6.08 -0.04
CA ASP A 98 12.58 6.78 -0.99
C ASP A 98 12.06 8.20 -1.27
N LEU A 99 10.75 8.38 -1.40
CA LEU A 99 10.16 9.71 -1.56
C LEU A 99 10.34 10.59 -0.32
N VAL A 100 10.24 10.02 0.89
CA VAL A 100 10.54 10.75 2.14
C VAL A 100 11.99 11.22 2.15
N ARG A 101 12.93 10.39 1.67
CA ARG A 101 14.36 10.75 1.58
C ARG A 101 14.59 11.88 0.57
N ALA A 102 13.93 11.84 -0.58
CA ALA A 102 14.16 12.77 -1.69
C ALA A 102 13.39 14.09 -1.57
N ALA A 103 12.23 14.10 -0.90
CA ALA A 103 11.34 15.27 -0.82
C ALA A 103 11.63 16.18 0.38
N ARG A 104 11.04 17.38 0.36
CA ARG A 104 11.04 18.34 1.46
C ARG A 104 9.64 18.94 1.66
N GLY A 105 9.46 19.67 2.76
CA GLY A 105 8.22 20.41 3.02
C GLY A 105 6.98 19.50 3.05
N PRO A 106 5.82 19.98 2.55
CA PRO A 106 4.56 19.24 2.56
C PRO A 106 4.64 17.86 1.90
N LEU A 107 5.31 17.75 0.75
CA LEU A 107 5.44 16.48 0.03
C LEU A 107 6.13 15.40 0.87
N ARG A 108 7.14 15.77 1.67
CA ARG A 108 7.81 14.84 2.59
C ARG A 108 6.87 14.36 3.70
N GLN A 109 6.03 15.25 4.22
CA GLN A 109 5.07 14.90 5.27
C GLN A 109 3.99 13.97 4.74
N ASP A 110 3.47 14.26 3.55
CA ASP A 110 2.49 13.40 2.88
C ASP A 110 3.06 12.02 2.57
N ALA A 111 4.31 11.95 2.08
CA ALA A 111 5.01 10.70 1.83
C ALA A 111 5.22 9.89 3.13
N ALA A 112 5.57 10.56 4.24
CA ALA A 112 5.73 9.91 5.54
C ALA A 112 4.40 9.39 6.10
N ALA A 113 3.29 10.11 5.87
CA ALA A 113 1.96 9.65 6.23
C ALA A 113 1.55 8.41 5.43
N ALA A 114 1.75 8.43 4.11
CA ALA A 114 1.46 7.30 3.23
C ALA A 114 2.33 6.07 3.57
N LEU A 115 3.63 6.25 3.84
CA LEU A 115 4.53 5.21 4.32
C LEU A 115 3.97 4.51 5.57
N ARG A 116 3.60 5.30 6.59
CA ARG A 116 3.05 4.76 7.84
C ARG A 116 1.74 4.02 7.61
N GLU A 117 0.82 4.60 6.83
CA GLU A 117 -0.47 3.98 6.51
C GLU A 117 -0.29 2.64 5.80
N ALA A 118 0.61 2.56 4.82
CA ALA A 118 0.92 1.33 4.10
C ALA A 118 1.52 0.28 5.05
N ALA A 119 2.51 0.64 5.88
CA ALA A 119 3.11 -0.27 6.85
C ALA A 119 2.08 -0.82 7.86
N VAL A 120 1.16 0.02 8.34
CA VAL A 120 0.06 -0.40 9.24
C VAL A 120 -0.89 -1.36 8.52
N ARG A 121 -1.26 -1.09 7.26
CA ARG A 121 -2.08 -2.01 6.47
C ARG A 121 -1.39 -3.34 6.21
N ALA A 122 -0.09 -3.34 5.91
CA ALA A 122 0.70 -4.56 5.75
C ALA A 122 0.63 -5.45 7.00
N ALA A 123 0.86 -4.86 8.18
CA ALA A 123 0.75 -5.56 9.46
C ALA A 123 -0.67 -6.11 9.70
N ARG A 124 -1.70 -5.31 9.41
CA ARG A 124 -3.10 -5.72 9.53
C ARG A 124 -3.47 -6.87 8.60
N TRP A 125 -2.93 -6.91 7.38
CA TRP A 125 -3.15 -8.01 6.44
C TRP A 125 -2.47 -9.30 6.87
N ARG A 126 -1.26 -9.21 7.44
CA ARG A 126 -0.54 -10.36 8.01
C ARG A 126 -1.27 -10.98 9.21
N GLY A 127 -2.11 -10.22 9.90
CA GLY A 127 -2.92 -10.71 11.01
C GLY A 127 -2.12 -11.02 12.28
N THR A 128 -0.84 -10.64 12.33
CA THR A 128 0.04 -10.90 13.47
C THR A 128 -0.04 -9.75 14.46
N GLY A 129 -0.94 -9.90 15.42
CA GLY A 129 -0.67 -9.51 16.78
C GLY A 129 -1.06 -10.71 17.63
N VAL A 130 -0.09 -11.54 18.06
CA VAL A 130 -0.31 -12.26 19.31
C VAL A 130 -0.71 -11.20 20.31
N ALA A 131 -1.92 -11.28 20.88
CA ALA A 131 -2.22 -10.57 22.11
C ALA A 131 -1.07 -10.93 23.04
N PHE A 132 -0.26 -9.93 23.41
CA PHE A 132 0.97 -10.01 24.19
C PHE A 132 1.33 -11.40 24.72
N PRO A 133 2.55 -11.93 24.46
CA PRO A 133 3.02 -13.15 25.14
C PRO A 133 2.71 -13.07 26.65
N GLY A 134 1.87 -13.98 27.15
CA GLY A 134 1.38 -14.00 28.53
C GLY A 134 -0.10 -13.68 28.78
N LEU A 135 -0.88 -13.18 27.79
CA LEU A 135 -2.33 -12.95 27.98
C LEU A 135 -3.20 -14.18 27.70
N ALA A 136 -2.78 -15.07 26.80
CA ALA A 136 -3.49 -16.32 26.50
C ALA A 136 -3.56 -17.25 27.74
N GLU A 137 -2.57 -17.20 28.62
CA GLU A 137 -2.50 -18.01 29.84
C GLU A 137 -3.50 -17.57 30.94
N ARG A 138 -3.98 -16.32 30.92
CA ARG A 138 -4.98 -15.84 31.89
C ARG A 138 -6.43 -16.12 31.47
N ALA A 139 -6.66 -16.34 30.17
CA ALA A 139 -7.99 -16.61 29.64
C ALA A 139 -8.42 -18.08 29.84
N ALA A 140 -7.45 -18.99 30.05
CA ALA A 140 -7.72 -20.42 30.23
C ALA A 140 -8.08 -20.83 31.67
N THR A 141 -8.07 -19.89 32.62
CA THR A 141 -8.24 -20.16 34.06
C THR A 141 -9.50 -19.53 34.66
N GLN A 142 -10.53 -19.26 33.84
CA GLN A 142 -11.87 -18.89 34.32
C GLN A 142 -12.90 -19.91 33.86
#